data_AF-A0ABD5SXT8-F1
#
_entry.id   AF-A0ABD5SXT8-F1
#
_cell.length_a   1.000
_cell.length_b   1.000
_cell.length_c   1.000
_cell.angle_alpha   90.00
_cell.angle_beta   90.00
_cell.angle_gamma   90.00
#
_symmetry.space_group_name_H-M   'P 1'
#
loop_
_entity.id
_entity.type
_entity.pdbx_description
1 polymer ?
#
loop_
_entity_poly.entity_id
_entity_poly.type
_entity_poly.pdbx_seq_one_letter_code
_entity_poly.pdbx_strand_id
1 'polypeptide(L)' 'MASAETSERVLVCNPVSGSGDHVDTVVSLADQHGFEVRKTEEAGDATRLARDAAPDA' A
#
# COMPACT_ATOMS: atom_id res chain seq x y z
N MET A 1 24.20 -10.02 -8.68
CA MET A 1 22.83 -9.50 -8.84
C MET A 1 22.01 -10.16 -7.77
N ALA A 2 21.77 -9.49 -6.63
CA ALA A 2 20.94 -10.06 -5.58
C ALA A 2 19.54 -10.21 -6.17
N SER A 3 19.05 -11.44 -6.24
CA SER A 3 17.65 -11.71 -6.52
C SER A 3 16.88 -10.96 -5.44
N ALA A 4 16.27 -9.82 -5.80
CA ALA A 4 15.23 -9.28 -4.96
C ALA A 4 14.16 -10.37 -4.97
N GLU A 5 14.11 -11.16 -3.91
CA GLU A 5 12.86 -11.76 -3.47
C GLU A 5 11.84 -10.64 -3.66
N THR A 6 10.97 -10.77 -4.66
CA THR A 6 9.84 -9.89 -4.85
C THR A 6 8.90 -10.22 -3.71
N SER A 7 9.29 -9.85 -2.50
CA SER A 7 8.38 -9.74 -1.38
C SER A 7 7.26 -8.86 -1.92
N GLU A 8 6.06 -9.40 -1.97
CA GLU A 8 4.87 -8.72 -2.49
C GLU A 8 4.62 -7.51 -1.58
N ARG A 9 5.22 -6.37 -1.91
CA ARG A 9 5.19 -5.16 -1.08
C ARG A 9 3.87 -4.46 -1.36
N VAL A 10 3.02 -4.38 -0.33
CA VAL A 10 1.73 -3.72 -0.43
C VAL A 10 1.77 -2.37 0.29
N LEU A 11 1.31 -1.33 -0.39
CA LEU A 11 1.04 -0.02 0.19
C LEU A 11 -0.45 0.11 0.47
N VAL A 12 -0.82 0.21 1.75
CA VAL A 12 -2.18 0.54 2.16
C VAL A 12 -2.33 2.05 2.28
N CYS A 13 -3.15 2.65 1.42
CA CYS A 13 -3.33 4.11 1.34
C CYS A 13 -4.74 4.50 1.77
N ASN A 14 -4.85 5.42 2.74
CA ASN A 14 -6.13 6.05 3.05
C ASN A 14 -6.29 7.34 2.24
N PRO A 15 -7.23 7.40 1.27
CA PRO A 15 -7.36 8.54 0.38
C PRO A 15 -7.82 9.83 1.08
N VAL A 16 -8.45 9.74 2.26
CA VAL A 16 -8.90 10.91 3.04
C VAL A 16 -7.97 11.28 4.18
N SER A 17 -6.79 10.66 4.29
CA SER A 17 -5.78 11.08 5.25
C SER A 17 -5.31 12.51 4.92
N GLY A 18 -5.27 13.38 5.94
CA GLY A 18 -4.89 14.79 5.74
C GLY A 18 -5.85 15.49 4.76
N SER A 19 -5.31 16.10 3.70
CA SER A 19 -6.09 16.75 2.64
C SER A 19 -6.45 15.83 1.46
N GLY A 20 -5.88 14.62 1.37
CA GLY A 20 -6.06 13.70 0.24
C GLY A 20 -5.33 14.08 -1.05
N ASP A 21 -4.75 15.29 -1.16
CA ASP A 21 -4.07 15.77 -2.38
C ASP A 21 -2.84 14.94 -2.78
N HIS A 22 -2.30 14.15 -1.85
CA HIS A 22 -1.08 13.38 -2.04
C HIS A 22 -1.31 12.00 -2.68
N VAL A 23 -2.57 11.57 -2.85
CA VAL A 23 -2.90 10.20 -3.26
C VAL A 23 -2.30 9.85 -4.62
N ASP A 24 -2.44 10.73 -5.61
CA ASP A 24 -1.92 10.46 -6.96
C ASP A 24 -0.39 10.37 -6.99
N THR A 25 0.28 11.24 -6.22
CA THR A 25 1.75 11.20 -6.09
C THR A 25 2.20 9.91 -5.41
N VAL A 26 1.53 9.51 -4.33
CA VAL A 26 1.85 8.28 -3.62
C VAL A 26 1.61 7.03 -4.47
N VAL A 27 0.51 6.98 -5.24
CA VAL A 27 0.24 5.89 -6.19
C VAL A 27 1.32 5.81 -7.28
N SER A 28 1.70 6.96 -7.85
CA SER A 28 2.74 7.01 -8.87
C SER A 28 4.11 6.55 -8.35
N LEU A 29 4.47 6.90 -7.11
CA LEU A 29 5.70 6.43 -6.48
C LEU A 29 5.63 4.94 -6.17
N ALA A 30 4.49 4.45 -5.69
CA ALA A 30 4.30 3.03 -5.41
C ALA A 30 4.53 2.17 -6.65
N ASP A 31 3.95 2.55 -7.79
CA ASP A 31 4.15 1.88 -9.08
C ASP A 31 5.64 1.86 -9.49
N GLN A 32 6.31 3.02 -9.41
CA GLN A 32 7.75 3.13 -9.71
C GLN A 32 8.64 2.26 -8.82
N HIS A 33 8.20 1.96 -7.60
CA HIS A 33 8.93 1.15 -6.63
C HIS A 33 8.45 -0.31 -6.55
N GLY A 34 7.48 -0.71 -7.37
CA GLY A 34 6.95 -2.07 -7.42
C GLY A 34 6.07 -2.44 -6.22
N PHE A 35 5.32 -1.49 -5.68
CA PHE A 35 4.32 -1.72 -4.64
C PHE A 35 2.92 -1.93 -5.25
N GLU A 36 2.18 -2.91 -4.74
CA GLU A 36 0.74 -3.01 -4.97
C GLU A 36 0.02 -1.99 -4.09
N VAL A 37 -0.82 -1.12 -4.66
CA VAL A 37 -1.58 -0.13 -3.87
C VAL A 37 -2.98 -0.64 -3.57
N ARG A 38 -3.34 -0.68 -2.28
CA ARG A 38 -4.71 -0.95 -1.80
C ARG A 38 -5.24 0.25 -1.05
N LYS A 39 -6.44 0.73 -1.40
CA LYS A 39 -7.05 1.90 -0.77
C LYS A 39 -8.03 1.47 0.33
N THR A 40 -8.07 2.23 1.43
CA THR A 40 -9.12 2.05 2.45
C THR A 40 -10.39 2.78 2.04
N GLU A 41 -11.54 2.21 2.36
CA GLU A 41 -12.87 2.77 2.10
C GLU A 41 -13.59 3.07 3.42
N GLU A 42 -13.30 2.28 4.47
CA GLU A 42 -13.92 2.42 5.78
C GLU A 42 -12.95 2.18 6.95
N ALA A 43 -13.44 2.46 8.16
CA ALA A 43 -12.69 2.21 9.38
C ALA A 43 -12.42 0.71 9.55
N GLY A 44 -11.15 0.38 9.84
CA GLY A 44 -10.71 -1.02 10.00
C GLY A 44 -10.10 -1.64 8.75
N ASP A 45 -10.29 -1.05 7.57
CA ASP A 45 -9.67 -1.54 6.33
C ASP A 45 -8.15 -1.57 6.41
N ALA A 46 -7.54 -0.58 7.04
CA ALA A 46 -6.09 -0.53 7.16
C ALA A 46 -5.52 -1.82 7.81
N THR A 47 -6.15 -2.28 8.89
CA THR A 47 -5.76 -3.50 9.60
C THR A 47 -6.06 -4.75 8.80
N ARG A 48 -7.24 -4.80 8.15
CA ARG A 48 -7.64 -5.93 7.29
C ARG A 48 -6.68 -6.11 6.14
N LEU A 49 -6.44 -5.04 5.38
CA LEU A 49 -5.54 -5.04 4.22
C LEU A 49 -4.09 -5.35 4.61
N ALA A 50 -3.62 -4.85 5.76
CA ALA A 50 -2.28 -5.15 6.25
C ALA A 50 -2.13 -6.63 6.62
N ARG A 51 -3.13 -7.23 7.27
CA ARG A 51 -3.14 -8.67 7.57
C ARG A 51 -3.16 -9.51 6.30
N ASP A 52 -3.96 -9.13 5.32
CA ASP A 52 -4.05 -9.84 4.03
C ASP A 52 -2.75 -9.75 3.23
N ALA A 53 -2.01 -8.64 3.37
CA ALA A 53 -0.73 -8.42 2.70
C ALA A 53 0.45 -9.12 3.38
N ALA A 54 0.36 -9.40 4.68
CA ALA A 54 1.43 -10.00 5.46
C ALA A 54 0.85 -11.05 6.43
N PRO A 55 0.46 -12.23 5.92
CA PRO A 55 -0.17 -13.27 6.73
C PRO A 55 0.76 -13.86 7.80
N ASP A 56 2.08 -13.75 7.60
CA ASP A 56 3.13 -14.32 8.46
C ASP A 56 3.82 -13.29 9.38
N ALA A 57 3.30 -12.06 9.48
CA ALA A 57 3.89 -10.96 10.27
C ALA A 57 3.56 -11.00 11.77
#